data_AF-A0A440VB32-F1
#
_entry.id   AF-A0A440VB32-F1
#
_cell.length_a   1.000
_cell.length_b   1.000
_cell.length_c   1.000
_cell.angle_alpha   90.00
_cell.angle_beta   90.00
_cell.angle_gamma   90.00
#
_symmetry.space_group_name_H-M   'P 1'
#
loop_
_entity.id
_entity.type
_entity.pdbx_description
1 polymer ?
#
loop_
_entity_poly.entity_id
_entity_poly.type
_entity_poly.pdbx_seq_one_letter_code
_entity_poly.pdbx_strand_id
1 'polypeptide(L)'
;MTGLKTRIGLLAGAAFAALAATLDAASAEPLTVVELFTSQGCSSCPPANANLIKIKDRPGVLALSFNVTYWDYLGWKDIFGRQEFTQRQVAYEPPLGHDGP
;
A
#
# COMPACT_ATOMS: atom_id res chain seq x y z
N MET A 1 8.39 8.42 64.39
CA MET A 1 7.29 7.86 63.58
C MET A 1 7.50 8.33 62.14
N THR A 2 8.10 7.45 61.36
CA THR A 2 8.70 7.65 60.04
C THR A 2 7.72 7.33 58.91
N GLY A 3 7.81 8.09 57.81
CA GLY A 3 7.62 7.57 56.44
C GLY A 3 6.21 7.56 55.84
N LEU A 4 5.82 8.66 55.18
CA LEU A 4 4.72 8.63 54.18
C LEU A 4 5.02 9.41 52.88
N LYS A 5 6.18 10.04 52.73
CA LYS A 5 6.43 11.00 51.64
C LYS A 5 6.90 10.42 50.30
N THR A 6 6.99 9.09 50.12
CA THR A 6 7.70 8.49 48.97
C THR A 6 6.80 7.83 47.90
N ARG A 7 5.47 7.81 48.03
CA ARG A 7 4.60 7.08 47.07
C ARG A 7 3.87 7.91 46.01
N ILE A 8 3.92 9.24 46.10
CA ILE A 8 3.21 10.14 45.15
C ILE A 8 4.01 10.36 43.85
N GLY A 9 5.34 10.23 43.89
CA GLY A 9 6.19 10.47 42.71
C GLY A 9 6.13 9.41 41.61
N LEU A 10 5.68 8.18 41.91
CA LEU A 10 5.73 7.06 40.97
C LEU A 10 4.54 7.02 39.99
N LEU A 11 3.37 7.55 40.40
CA LEU A 11 2.15 7.53 39.58
C LEU A 11 2.14 8.61 38.49
N ALA A 12 2.77 9.76 38.75
CA ALA A 12 2.84 10.86 37.78
C ALA A 12 3.77 10.53 36.58
N GLY A 13 4.85 9.77 36.80
CA GLY A 13 5.79 9.40 35.74
C GLY A 13 5.24 8.36 34.74
N ALA A 14 4.44 7.40 35.23
CA ALA A 14 3.83 6.38 34.37
C ALA A 14 2.74 6.96 33.44
N ALA A 15 1.97 7.93 33.93
CA ALA A 15 0.96 8.61 33.12
C ALA A 15 1.59 9.47 32.00
N PHE A 16 2.75 10.08 32.26
CA PHE A 16 3.46 10.89 31.25
C PHE A 16 4.11 10.03 30.16
N ALA A 17 4.68 8.87 30.52
CA ALA A 17 5.27 7.93 29.56
C ALA A 17 4.20 7.29 28.65
N ALA A 18 3.03 6.98 29.18
CA ALA A 18 1.90 6.46 28.38
C ALA A 18 1.38 7.49 27.37
N LEU A 19 1.35 8.78 27.72
CA LEU A 19 0.94 9.86 26.82
C LEU A 19 1.97 10.10 25.69
N ALA A 20 3.27 9.98 25.99
CA ALA A 20 4.33 10.10 25.00
C ALA A 20 4.27 8.98 23.95
N ALA A 21 3.96 7.74 24.36
CA ALA A 21 3.83 6.61 23.45
C ALA A 21 2.63 6.73 22.48
N THR A 22 1.57 7.46 22.84
CA THR A 22 0.41 7.69 21.96
C THR A 22 0.65 8.75 20.88
N LEU A 23 1.64 9.63 21.05
CA LEU A 23 1.96 10.68 20.08
C LEU A 23 2.75 10.14 18.87
N ASP A 24 3.52 9.07 19.06
CA ASP A 24 4.35 8.46 18.01
C ASP A 24 3.51 7.74 16.95
N ALA A 25 2.43 7.07 17.37
CA ALA A 25 1.48 6.41 16.47
C ALA A 25 0.71 7.39 15.57
N ALA A 26 0.60 8.66 15.97
CA ALA A 26 -0.08 9.70 15.19
C ALA A 26 0.83 10.36 14.12
N SER A 27 2.14 10.05 14.11
CA SER A 27 3.11 10.65 13.18
C SER A 27 3.48 9.76 11.98
N ALA A 28 2.85 8.59 11.84
CA ALA A 28 3.06 7.76 10.65
C ALA A 28 2.37 8.39 9.43
N GLU A 29 3.15 8.75 8.41
CA GLU A 29 2.62 9.19 7.12
C GLU A 29 1.63 8.14 6.56
N PRO A 30 0.46 8.56 6.05
CA PRO A 30 -0.53 7.61 5.54
C PRO A 30 0.03 6.83 4.35
N LEU A 31 -0.07 5.50 4.43
CA LEU A 31 0.38 4.61 3.35
C LEU A 31 -0.51 4.80 2.11
N THR A 32 0.11 5.22 1.02
CA THR A 32 -0.53 5.28 -0.31
C THR A 32 -0.23 3.99 -1.05
N VAL A 33 -1.27 3.25 -1.43
CA VAL A 33 -1.12 2.06 -2.28
C VAL A 33 -1.37 2.46 -3.73
N VAL A 34 -0.45 2.09 -4.62
CA VAL A 34 -0.58 2.29 -6.07
C VAL A 34 -0.55 0.93 -6.75
N GLU A 35 -1.68 0.53 -7.32
CA GLU A 35 -1.83 -0.73 -8.05
C GLU A 35 -1.82 -0.47 -9.56
N LEU A 36 -0.84 -1.04 -10.27
CA LEU A 36 -0.76 -0.99 -11.72
C LEU A 36 -1.20 -2.32 -12.31
N PHE A 37 -2.20 -2.30 -13.19
CA PHE A 37 -2.55 -3.43 -14.04
C PHE A 37 -1.81 -3.31 -15.38
N THR A 38 -1.00 -4.31 -15.73
CA THR A 38 -0.04 -4.25 -16.86
C THR A 38 0.09 -5.61 -17.56
N SER A 39 0.78 -5.69 -18.69
CA SER A 39 1.14 -6.96 -19.34
C SER A 39 2.36 -6.77 -20.25
N GLN A 40 3.19 -7.81 -20.38
CA GLN A 40 4.23 -7.86 -21.43
C GLN A 40 3.65 -7.75 -22.84
N GLY A 41 2.43 -8.24 -23.06
CA GLY A 41 1.73 -8.16 -24.34
C GLY A 41 1.11 -6.78 -24.64
N CYS A 42 1.12 -5.86 -23.67
CA CYS A 42 0.52 -4.53 -23.80
C CYS A 42 1.56 -3.51 -24.31
N SER A 43 1.45 -3.10 -25.57
CA SER A 43 2.39 -2.17 -26.20
C SER A 43 2.37 -0.75 -25.61
N SER A 44 1.25 -0.33 -25.01
CA SER A 44 1.07 0.97 -24.37
C SER A 44 1.45 1.00 -22.88
N CYS A 45 1.75 -0.17 -22.27
CA CYS A 45 2.09 -0.28 -20.86
C CYS A 45 3.53 0.14 -20.46
N PRO A 46 4.56 0.13 -21.33
CA PRO A 46 5.93 0.50 -20.92
C PRO A 46 6.07 1.87 -20.23
N PRO A 47 5.39 2.95 -20.67
CA PRO A 47 5.40 4.23 -19.96
C PRO A 47 4.82 4.16 -18.54
N ALA A 48 3.74 3.40 -18.34
CA ALA A 48 3.12 3.22 -17.02
C ALA A 48 4.02 2.42 -16.07
N ASN A 49 4.66 1.36 -16.58
CA ASN A 49 5.66 0.57 -15.84
C ASN A 49 6.82 1.46 -15.39
N ALA A 50 7.34 2.31 -16.27
CA ALA A 50 8.42 3.25 -15.94
C ALA A 50 8.00 4.26 -14.87
N ASN A 51 6.75 4.70 -14.86
CA ASN A 51 6.22 5.57 -13.80
C ASN A 51 6.12 4.85 -12.46
N LEU A 52 5.63 3.60 -12.44
CA LEU A 52 5.56 2.80 -11.21
C LEU A 52 6.94 2.59 -10.58
N ILE A 53 7.95 2.29 -11.41
CA ILE A 53 9.35 2.13 -10.96
C ILE A 53 9.89 3.41 -10.32
N LYS A 54 9.52 4.60 -10.83
CA LYS A 54 9.96 5.88 -10.24
C LYS A 54 9.29 6.17 -8.90
N ILE A 55 8.04 5.75 -8.71
CA ILE A 55 7.29 6.07 -7.49
C ILE A 55 7.46 5.05 -6.37
N LYS A 56 7.93 3.82 -6.66
CA LYS A 56 8.14 2.77 -5.65
C LYS A 56 9.11 3.18 -4.52
N ASP A 57 10.02 4.12 -4.81
CA ASP A 57 11.03 4.59 -3.86
C ASP A 57 10.57 5.82 -3.07
N ARG A 58 9.33 6.29 -3.28
CA ARG A 58 8.77 7.39 -2.51
C ARG A 58 8.41 6.92 -1.10
N PRO A 59 8.78 7.66 -0.04
CA PRO A 59 8.31 7.37 1.31
C PRO A 59 6.78 7.27 1.37
N GLY A 60 6.28 6.31 2.13
CA GLY A 60 4.83 6.10 2.30
C GLY A 60 4.11 5.53 1.08
N VAL A 61 4.80 5.05 0.04
CA VAL A 61 4.17 4.42 -1.14
C VAL A 61 4.41 2.91 -1.15
N LEU A 62 3.33 2.14 -1.30
CA LEU A 62 3.36 0.73 -1.67
C LEU A 62 2.98 0.60 -3.15
N ALA A 63 3.97 0.33 -4.00
CA ALA A 63 3.75 0.10 -5.42
C ALA A 63 3.54 -1.40 -5.70
N LEU A 64 2.42 -1.75 -6.32
CA LEU A 64 2.06 -3.12 -6.71
C LEU A 64 1.88 -3.19 -8.23
N SER A 65 2.38 -4.26 -8.85
CA SER A 65 2.22 -4.55 -10.27
C SER A 65 1.48 -5.86 -10.44
N PHE A 66 0.37 -5.82 -11.16
CA PHE A 66 -0.51 -6.93 -11.44
C PHE A 66 -0.54 -7.21 -12.93
N ASN A 67 0.13 -8.29 -13.34
CA ASN A 67 0.18 -8.69 -14.74
C ASN A 67 -1.12 -9.39 -15.15
N VAL A 68 -1.90 -8.76 -16.02
CA VAL A 68 -3.19 -9.24 -16.49
C VAL A 68 -3.05 -10.16 -17.70
N THR A 69 -4.02 -11.05 -17.87
CA THR A 69 -4.01 -12.12 -18.89
C THR A 69 -4.76 -11.75 -20.16
N TYR A 70 -5.59 -10.70 -20.16
CA TYR A 70 -6.44 -10.38 -21.32
C TYR A 70 -5.66 -9.83 -22.52
N TRP A 71 -4.34 -9.71 -22.46
CA TRP A 71 -3.49 -9.44 -23.63
C TRP A 71 -2.93 -10.70 -24.29
N ASP A 72 -3.02 -11.86 -23.63
CA ASP A 72 -2.40 -13.11 -24.10
C ASP A 72 -3.00 -13.60 -25.44
N TYR A 73 -4.20 -13.15 -25.80
CA TYR A 73 -4.84 -13.49 -27.09
C TYR A 73 -4.04 -13.00 -28.31
N LEU A 74 -3.11 -12.06 -28.12
CA LEU A 74 -2.22 -11.56 -29.17
C LEU A 74 -1.09 -12.53 -29.55
N GLY A 75 -0.97 -13.67 -28.86
CA GLY A 75 -0.04 -14.75 -29.20
C GLY A 75 1.26 -14.74 -28.38
N TRP A 76 1.53 -13.69 -27.61
CA TRP A 76 2.58 -13.70 -26.57
C TRP A 76 1.90 -13.75 -25.20
N LYS A 77 2.03 -14.90 -24.54
CA LYS A 77 1.60 -15.08 -23.15
C LYS A 77 2.57 -14.43 -22.17
N ASP A 78 2.09 -13.53 -21.32
CA ASP A 78 2.88 -12.96 -20.23
C ASP A 78 3.15 -14.02 -19.15
N ILE A 79 4.42 -14.31 -18.89
CA ILE A 79 4.81 -15.33 -17.88
C ILE A 79 4.52 -14.90 -16.43
N PHE A 80 4.32 -13.60 -16.21
CA PHE A 80 3.90 -13.06 -14.91
C PHE A 80 2.37 -12.91 -14.82
N GLY A 81 1.68 -13.07 -15.96
CA GLY A 81 0.23 -12.96 -16.08
C GLY A 81 -0.52 -13.98 -15.21
N ARG A 82 -1.53 -13.52 -14.47
CA ARG A 82 -2.38 -14.37 -13.64
C ARG A 82 -3.85 -14.00 -13.80
N GLN A 83 -4.74 -15.00 -13.90
CA GLN A 83 -6.17 -14.76 -14.09
C GLN A 83 -6.78 -14.04 -12.89
N GLU A 84 -6.25 -14.30 -11.70
CA GLU A 84 -6.61 -13.65 -10.45
C GLU A 84 -6.34 -12.14 -10.49
N PHE A 85 -5.33 -11.69 -11.25
CA PHE A 85 -5.02 -10.27 -11.42
C PHE A 85 -5.99 -9.58 -12.38
N THR A 86 -6.38 -10.25 -13.47
CA THR A 86 -7.47 -9.79 -14.34
C THR A 86 -8.78 -9.66 -13.57
N GLN A 87 -9.13 -10.66 -12.76
CA GLN A 87 -10.35 -10.63 -11.93
C GLN A 87 -10.32 -9.48 -10.91
N ARG A 88 -9.15 -9.17 -10.34
CA ARG A 88 -8.98 -8.00 -9.47
C ARG A 88 -9.34 -6.70 -10.19
N GLN A 89 -8.87 -6.49 -11.43
CA GLN A 89 -9.20 -5.30 -12.21
C GLN A 89 -10.69 -5.22 -12.52
N VAL A 90 -11.29 -6.33 -12.96
CA VAL A 90 -12.74 -6.42 -13.22
C VAL A 90 -13.57 -6.05 -11.99
N ALA A 91 -13.09 -6.38 -10.78
CA ALA A 91 -13.76 -5.98 -9.55
C ALA A 91 -13.57 -4.48 -9.19
N TYR A 92 -12.44 -3.88 -9.59
CA TYR A 92 -12.13 -2.47 -9.29
C TYR A 92 -12.86 -1.47 -10.18
N GLU A 93 -13.07 -1.81 -11.45
CA GLU A 93 -13.54 -0.85 -12.46
C GLU A 93 -14.97 -0.36 -12.26
N PRO A 94 -15.98 -1.21 -11.97
CA PRO A 94 -17.37 -0.75 -11.84
C PRO A 94 -17.58 0.26 -10.71
N PRO A 95 -17.02 0.09 -9.50
CA PRO A 95 -17.08 1.13 -8.45
C PRO A 95 -16.42 2.46 -8.84
N LEU A 96 -15.52 2.46 -9.83
CA LEU A 96 -14.85 3.65 -10.38
C LEU A 96 -15.59 4.25 -11.59
N GLY A 97 -16.70 3.65 -12.04
CA GLY A 97 -17.45 4.10 -13.21
C GLY A 97 -16.86 3.65 -14.55
N HIS A 98 -16.13 2.53 -14.56
CA HIS A 98 -15.56 1.89 -15.75
C HIS A 98 -16.16 0.48 -15.96
N ASP A 99 -16.25 0.02 -17.21
CA ASP A 99 -16.96 -1.22 -17.55
C ASP A 99 -16.13 -2.51 -17.38
N GLY A 100 -14.85 -2.41 -17.05
CA GLY A 100 -13.91 -3.54 -17.07
C GLY A 100 -13.03 -3.55 -18.32
N PRO A 101 -11.90 -4.27 -18.27
CA PRO A 101 -11.08 -4.58 -19.45
C PRO A 101 -11.72 -5.61 -20.38
#